data_AF-A0A9D7N7V1-F1
#
_entry.id   AF-A0A9D7N7V1-F1
#
_cell.length_a   1.000
_cell.length_b   1.000
_cell.length_c   1.000
_cell.angle_alpha   90.00
_cell.angle_beta   90.00
_cell.angle_gamma   90.00
#
_symmetry.space_group_name_H-M   'P 1'
#
loop_
_entity.id
_entity.type
_entity.pdbx_description
1 polymer ?
#
loop_
_entity_poly.entity_id
_entity_poly.type
_entity_poly.pdbx_seq_one_letter_code
_entity_poly.pdbx_strand_id
1 'polypeptide(L)'
;MSPEVHRSRLLDRGERCALRAREDAEGEPGRAGPAAPARFDRGGGGTYPARLPRTRATPLGEAPVTQPLRVAVTGAAGNISYSLLFRLAAGDCYGSNQPVILQLLEIPPAMKALEGVVMELQDCAFPLLAGIETSDDPKVAFRGANQIFLVGSRPRSKGMERNELIAVNGPIFVGQGRAIQEHAAKDVFVVTVGNPCNTNAFIAMKNAPEVPRSRFTAMTRLDQNRAVAQLALKTGKPVSAVENLIIYGNHSSTMFPDFANAKVAGQSAVQAAGDAAWLQGPYLKTIQQRGAAIIEARGASSAASAAAAAIDHMRDAWFGTGERCVSMAVPSDGSYGIPDGTMFSLPVRCKGKGQWEIVKGASHDAFAKAKIAETLKELQDEAAVVKDLCN
;
A
#
# COMPACT_ATOMS: atom_id res chain seq x y z
N MET A 1 -49.03 42.39 8.83
CA MET A 1 -49.95 42.53 7.69
C MET A 1 -49.11 42.81 6.45
N SER A 2 -49.01 41.84 5.55
CA SER A 2 -48.43 41.96 4.19
C SER A 2 -49.37 42.83 3.29
N PRO A 3 -49.09 43.11 2.00
CA PRO A 3 -48.00 42.58 1.15
C PRO A 3 -47.39 43.54 0.09
N GLU A 4 -46.39 42.99 -0.63
CA GLU A 4 -46.18 43.09 -2.09
C GLU A 4 -45.12 44.05 -2.70
N VAL A 5 -44.41 43.46 -3.69
CA VAL A 5 -43.55 44.03 -4.74
C VAL A 5 -42.07 44.31 -4.43
N HIS A 6 -41.23 43.26 -4.44
CA HIS A 6 -39.96 43.23 -5.22
C HIS A 6 -39.27 41.85 -5.16
N ARG A 7 -39.62 40.97 -6.09
CA ARG A 7 -38.81 39.79 -6.46
C ARG A 7 -38.91 39.61 -7.98
N SER A 8 -37.93 40.13 -8.72
CA SER A 8 -37.57 39.63 -10.04
C SER A 8 -36.32 40.36 -10.53
N ARG A 9 -35.22 39.60 -10.67
CA ARG A 9 -34.03 39.81 -11.53
C ARG A 9 -32.80 39.19 -10.86
N LEU A 10 -32.64 37.87 -10.99
CA LEU A 10 -31.34 37.20 -10.90
C LEU A 10 -31.37 35.73 -11.35
N LEU A 11 -32.23 35.38 -12.31
CA LEU A 11 -32.24 34.07 -12.96
C LEU A 11 -32.56 34.26 -14.46
N ASP A 12 -31.62 34.77 -15.26
CA ASP A 12 -31.68 34.65 -16.73
C ASP A 12 -30.32 34.87 -17.43
N ARG A 13 -29.23 34.32 -16.87
CA ARG A 13 -27.89 34.32 -17.51
C ARG A 13 -27.20 32.96 -17.54
N GLY A 14 -27.96 31.87 -17.38
CA GLY A 14 -27.43 30.49 -17.42
C GLY A 14 -27.74 29.69 -18.69
N GLU A 15 -28.77 30.07 -19.47
CA GLU A 15 -29.31 29.18 -20.52
C GLU A 15 -29.15 29.70 -21.97
N ARG A 16 -28.36 30.75 -22.20
CA ARG A 16 -28.10 31.28 -23.56
C ARG A 16 -26.75 30.89 -24.16
N CYS A 17 -26.03 29.93 -23.57
CA CYS A 17 -24.75 29.43 -24.10
C CYS A 17 -24.82 28.01 -24.72
N ALA A 18 -26.00 27.37 -24.74
CA ALA A 18 -26.16 25.98 -25.21
C ALA A 18 -26.96 25.83 -26.53
N LEU A 19 -27.32 26.93 -27.21
CA LEU A 19 -28.14 26.90 -28.44
C LEU A 19 -27.53 27.64 -29.64
N ARG A 20 -26.21 27.86 -29.65
CA ARG A 20 -25.46 28.38 -30.82
C ARG A 20 -24.27 27.51 -31.19
N ALA A 21 -24.49 26.20 -31.26
CA ALA A 21 -23.51 25.24 -31.78
C ALA A 21 -24.20 24.12 -32.58
N ARG A 22 -25.34 24.43 -33.19
CA ARG A 22 -26.07 23.60 -34.15
C ARG A 22 -26.73 24.58 -35.11
N GLU A 23 -26.44 24.49 -36.40
CA GLU A 23 -26.71 25.46 -37.47
C GLU A 23 -25.51 26.38 -37.74
N ASP A 24 -24.59 25.85 -38.56
CA ASP A 24 -23.71 26.56 -39.51
C ASP A 24 -22.52 25.64 -39.85
N ALA A 25 -22.82 24.57 -40.59
CA ALA A 25 -21.83 23.75 -41.30
C ALA A 25 -22.51 22.98 -42.44
N GLU A 26 -23.11 23.70 -43.39
CA GLU A 26 -23.35 23.18 -44.74
C GLU A 26 -22.54 24.02 -45.72
N GLY A 27 -21.65 23.36 -46.47
CA GLY A 27 -20.92 23.97 -47.59
C GLY A 27 -19.53 23.40 -47.84
N GLU A 28 -19.47 22.38 -48.69
CA GLU A 28 -18.36 21.97 -49.60
C GLU A 28 -17.71 20.57 -49.42
N PRO A 29 -17.31 19.93 -50.55
CA PRO A 29 -17.42 18.49 -50.75
C PRO A 29 -16.08 17.74 -50.67
N GLY A 30 -16.19 16.44 -50.36
CA GLY A 30 -15.19 15.45 -50.74
C GLY A 30 -14.37 14.88 -49.59
N ARG A 31 -14.79 13.72 -49.06
CA ARG A 31 -13.91 12.59 -48.72
C ARG A 31 -14.73 11.35 -48.39
N ALA A 32 -14.28 10.21 -48.92
CA ALA A 32 -14.94 8.92 -48.92
C ALA A 32 -15.33 8.43 -47.51
N GLY A 33 -16.57 7.96 -47.36
CA GLY A 33 -17.06 7.31 -46.15
C GLY A 33 -16.47 5.90 -45.95
N PRO A 34 -16.47 5.37 -44.72
CA PRO A 34 -15.94 4.05 -44.43
C PRO A 34 -16.89 2.96 -44.94
N ALA A 35 -16.30 1.88 -45.47
CA ALA A 35 -17.00 0.74 -46.03
C ALA A 35 -17.90 0.02 -45.02
N ALA A 36 -19.06 -0.44 -45.49
CA ALA A 36 -20.02 -1.25 -44.75
C ALA A 36 -19.42 -2.58 -44.26
N PRO A 37 -19.86 -3.12 -43.11
CA PRO A 37 -19.40 -4.43 -42.67
C PRO A 37 -19.96 -5.53 -43.58
N ALA A 38 -19.07 -6.45 -43.96
CA ALA A 38 -19.40 -7.59 -44.81
C ALA A 38 -20.48 -8.48 -44.17
N ARG A 39 -21.48 -8.84 -44.97
CA ARG A 39 -22.46 -9.89 -44.64
C ARG A 39 -21.73 -11.22 -44.51
N PHE A 40 -21.79 -11.83 -43.34
CA PHE A 40 -21.34 -13.20 -43.15
C PHE A 40 -22.41 -14.16 -43.70
N ASP A 41 -22.01 -14.91 -44.72
CA ASP A 41 -22.80 -15.92 -45.41
C ASP A 41 -23.12 -17.09 -44.44
N ARG A 42 -24.39 -17.50 -44.37
CA ARG A 42 -24.81 -18.69 -43.63
C ARG A 42 -24.77 -19.90 -44.56
N GLY A 43 -23.59 -20.51 -44.65
CA GLY A 43 -23.42 -21.77 -45.39
C GLY A 43 -22.28 -22.59 -44.81
N GLY A 44 -22.59 -23.54 -43.92
CA GLY A 44 -21.60 -24.46 -43.37
C GLY A 44 -22.13 -25.25 -42.19
N GLY A 45 -22.69 -26.43 -42.47
CA GLY A 45 -23.02 -27.42 -41.44
C GLY A 45 -21.73 -27.94 -40.78
N GLY A 46 -21.40 -27.37 -39.62
CA GLY A 46 -20.37 -27.87 -38.72
C GLY A 46 -21.03 -28.56 -37.53
N THR A 47 -20.88 -29.87 -37.44
CA THR A 47 -21.23 -30.66 -36.25
C THR A 47 -20.46 -30.11 -35.04
N TYR A 48 -21.17 -29.64 -34.02
CA TYR A 48 -20.58 -29.33 -32.72
C TYR A 48 -19.86 -30.59 -32.19
N PRO A 49 -18.59 -30.52 -31.76
CA PRO A 49 -17.97 -31.67 -31.12
C PRO A 49 -18.75 -31.98 -29.83
N ALA A 50 -19.02 -33.26 -29.63
CA ALA A 50 -19.70 -33.77 -28.45
C ALA A 50 -19.04 -33.21 -27.17
N ARG A 51 -19.88 -32.83 -26.19
CA ARG A 51 -19.44 -32.44 -24.85
C ARG A 51 -18.43 -33.46 -24.35
N LEU A 52 -17.19 -33.01 -24.11
CA LEU A 52 -16.24 -33.77 -23.32
C LEU A 52 -16.91 -34.15 -21.99
N PRO A 53 -16.83 -35.42 -21.56
CA PRO A 53 -17.40 -35.83 -20.28
C PRO A 53 -16.80 -34.94 -19.20
N ARG A 54 -17.67 -34.29 -18.41
CA ARG A 54 -17.25 -33.58 -17.20
C ARG A 54 -16.54 -34.61 -16.32
N THR A 55 -15.22 -34.58 -16.29
CA THR A 55 -14.46 -35.20 -15.22
C THR A 55 -14.99 -34.59 -13.93
N ARG A 56 -15.67 -35.41 -13.13
CA ARG A 56 -16.09 -35.06 -11.78
C ARG A 56 -14.85 -34.52 -11.10
N ALA A 57 -14.82 -33.22 -10.80
CA ALA A 57 -13.71 -32.64 -10.07
C ALA A 57 -13.53 -33.49 -8.82
N THR A 58 -12.37 -34.11 -8.69
CA THR A 58 -11.96 -34.77 -7.45
C THR A 58 -12.18 -33.75 -6.34
N PRO A 59 -12.84 -34.08 -5.23
CA PRO A 59 -12.88 -33.18 -4.09
C PRO A 59 -11.45 -32.77 -3.80
N LEU A 60 -11.18 -31.46 -3.80
CA LEU A 60 -9.95 -30.94 -3.21
C LEU A 60 -9.89 -31.59 -1.83
N GLY A 61 -8.93 -32.50 -1.63
CA GLY A 61 -8.82 -33.22 -0.36
C GLY A 61 -8.87 -32.18 0.75
N GLU A 62 -9.72 -32.40 1.76
CA GLU A 62 -9.85 -31.52 2.91
C GLU A 62 -8.49 -31.44 3.60
N ALA A 63 -7.68 -30.47 3.19
CA ALA A 63 -6.53 -30.05 3.97
C ALA A 63 -7.10 -29.65 5.34
N PRO A 64 -6.49 -30.10 6.45
CA PRO A 64 -7.01 -29.81 7.78
C PRO A 64 -7.19 -28.30 7.92
N VAL A 65 -8.43 -27.88 8.21
CA VAL A 65 -8.79 -26.46 8.33
C VAL A 65 -7.96 -25.88 9.46
N THR A 66 -6.97 -25.06 9.10
CA THR A 66 -6.20 -24.30 10.08
C THR A 66 -7.13 -23.30 10.75
N GLN A 67 -6.93 -23.03 12.05
CA GLN A 67 -7.72 -22.03 12.76
C GLN A 67 -7.69 -20.71 11.99
N PRO A 68 -8.84 -20.05 11.75
CA PRO A 68 -8.88 -18.81 11.00
C PRO A 68 -7.98 -17.73 11.62
N LEU A 69 -7.16 -17.10 10.80
CA LEU A 69 -6.31 -16.00 11.21
C LEU A 69 -7.14 -14.72 11.32
N ARG A 70 -7.09 -14.03 12.45
CA ARG A 70 -7.82 -12.76 12.61
C ARG A 70 -6.96 -11.60 12.11
N VAL A 71 -7.46 -10.90 11.10
CA VAL A 71 -6.71 -9.87 10.36
C VAL A 71 -7.46 -8.55 10.46
N ALA A 72 -6.92 -7.61 11.23
CA ALA A 72 -7.51 -6.30 11.38
C ALA A 72 -6.99 -5.31 10.33
N VAL A 73 -7.88 -4.48 9.77
CA VAL A 73 -7.54 -3.45 8.78
C VAL A 73 -8.24 -2.15 9.15
N THR A 74 -7.46 -1.08 9.36
CA THR A 74 -8.01 0.26 9.65
C THR A 74 -8.20 1.07 8.38
N GLY A 75 -9.13 2.04 8.38
CA GLY A 75 -9.46 2.76 7.15
C GLY A 75 -10.03 1.82 6.10
N ALA A 76 -10.85 0.86 6.53
CA ALA A 76 -11.28 -0.28 5.72
C ALA A 76 -12.16 0.10 4.52
N ALA A 77 -12.79 1.27 4.52
CA ALA A 77 -13.55 1.79 3.38
C ALA A 77 -12.69 2.63 2.41
N GLY A 78 -11.42 2.86 2.71
CA GLY A 78 -10.51 3.63 1.86
C GLY A 78 -10.00 2.88 0.63
N ASN A 79 -9.52 3.60 -0.38
CA ASN A 79 -9.07 3.03 -1.67
C ASN A 79 -7.94 1.99 -1.56
N ILE A 80 -7.00 2.15 -0.62
CA ILE A 80 -5.93 1.16 -0.40
C ILE A 80 -6.56 -0.12 0.14
N SER A 81 -7.41 -0.01 1.17
CA SER A 81 -8.14 -1.13 1.77
C SER A 81 -9.01 -1.83 0.74
N TYR A 82 -9.70 -1.07 -0.13
CA TYR A 82 -10.50 -1.64 -1.22
C TYR A 82 -9.67 -2.49 -2.18
N SER A 83 -8.39 -2.18 -2.43
CA SER A 83 -7.52 -3.07 -3.22
C SER A 83 -6.89 -4.21 -2.40
N LEU A 84 -6.80 -4.05 -1.08
CA LEU A 84 -6.16 -4.97 -0.15
C LEU A 84 -7.09 -6.10 0.29
N LEU A 85 -8.32 -5.78 0.68
CA LEU A 85 -9.24 -6.69 1.37
C LEU A 85 -9.61 -7.91 0.51
N PHE A 86 -9.90 -7.70 -0.77
CA PHE A 86 -10.22 -8.79 -1.70
C PHE A 86 -9.03 -9.73 -1.90
N ARG A 87 -7.81 -9.20 -1.89
CA ARG A 87 -6.58 -10.01 -1.98
C ARG A 87 -6.30 -10.77 -0.69
N LEU A 88 -6.61 -10.19 0.46
CA LEU A 88 -6.56 -10.91 1.75
C LEU A 88 -7.55 -12.08 1.74
N ALA A 89 -8.80 -11.82 1.34
CA ALA A 89 -9.86 -12.84 1.26
C ALA A 89 -9.56 -13.93 0.22
N ALA A 90 -8.88 -13.60 -0.88
CA ALA A 90 -8.43 -14.56 -1.89
C ALA A 90 -7.24 -15.44 -1.44
N GLY A 91 -6.64 -15.17 -0.27
CA GLY A 91 -5.50 -15.94 0.25
C GLY A 91 -4.13 -15.47 -0.26
N ASP A 92 -4.05 -14.31 -0.92
CA ASP A 92 -2.78 -13.80 -1.43
C ASP A 92 -1.77 -13.60 -0.30
N CYS A 93 -2.16 -13.09 0.87
CA CYS A 93 -1.21 -12.77 1.91
C CYS A 93 -0.71 -14.01 2.68
N TYR A 94 -1.62 -14.93 3.03
CA TYR A 94 -1.36 -15.98 4.01
C TYR A 94 -1.43 -17.40 3.45
N GLY A 95 -1.66 -17.54 2.13
CA GLY A 95 -1.66 -18.81 1.40
C GLY A 95 -3.06 -19.39 1.18
N SER A 96 -3.14 -20.33 0.23
CA SER A 96 -4.40 -20.92 -0.24
C SER A 96 -5.12 -21.82 0.78
N ASN A 97 -4.50 -22.09 1.94
CA ASN A 97 -5.00 -23.02 2.96
C ASN A 97 -5.17 -22.36 4.33
N GLN A 98 -5.10 -21.03 4.40
CA GLN A 98 -5.25 -20.26 5.63
C GLN A 98 -6.55 -19.45 5.57
N PRO A 99 -7.63 -19.90 6.22
CA PRO A 99 -8.83 -19.09 6.38
C PRO A 99 -8.52 -17.82 7.17
N VAL A 100 -9.25 -16.75 6.88
CA VAL A 100 -9.12 -15.44 7.53
C VAL A 100 -10.47 -14.93 8.03
N ILE A 101 -10.45 -14.25 9.17
CA ILE A 101 -11.54 -13.38 9.63
C ILE A 101 -11.05 -11.94 9.49
N LEU A 102 -11.75 -11.15 8.70
CA LEU A 102 -11.42 -9.73 8.50
C LEU A 102 -12.09 -8.89 9.59
N GLN A 103 -11.31 -8.13 10.35
CA GLN A 103 -11.78 -7.20 11.37
C GLN A 103 -11.58 -5.76 10.89
N LEU A 104 -12.64 -5.13 10.42
CA LEU A 104 -12.59 -3.90 9.63
C LEU A 104 -12.92 -2.70 10.51
N LEU A 105 -11.95 -1.82 10.70
CA LEU A 105 -12.10 -0.58 11.46
C LEU A 105 -12.28 0.62 10.51
N GLU A 106 -13.31 1.41 10.76
CA GLU A 106 -13.50 2.73 10.14
C GLU A 106 -13.85 3.80 11.17
N ILE A 107 -13.81 5.06 10.76
CA ILE A 107 -14.37 6.14 11.57
C ILE A 107 -15.90 6.14 11.48
N PRO A 108 -16.63 6.64 12.50
CA PRO A 108 -18.11 6.62 12.50
C PRO A 108 -18.75 7.19 11.21
N PRO A 109 -18.25 8.29 10.62
CA PRO A 109 -18.81 8.82 9.37
C PRO A 109 -18.65 7.92 8.14
N ALA A 110 -17.73 6.96 8.18
CA ALA A 110 -17.40 6.07 7.05
C ALA A 110 -18.03 4.67 7.17
N MET A 111 -18.74 4.37 8.27
CA MET A 111 -19.33 3.05 8.51
C MET A 111 -20.31 2.62 7.41
N LYS A 112 -21.11 3.55 6.87
CA LYS A 112 -22.00 3.26 5.74
C LYS A 112 -21.25 2.90 4.45
N ALA A 113 -20.10 3.53 4.21
CA ALA A 113 -19.26 3.15 3.07
C ALA A 113 -18.63 1.77 3.30
N LEU A 114 -18.24 1.47 4.55
CA LEU A 114 -17.73 0.15 4.93
C LEU A 114 -18.77 -0.96 4.71
N GLU A 115 -20.05 -0.72 5.02
CA GLU A 115 -21.14 -1.66 4.68
C GLU A 115 -21.14 -2.02 3.19
N GLY A 116 -20.90 -1.04 2.32
CA GLY A 116 -20.72 -1.26 0.88
C GLY A 116 -19.59 -2.22 0.55
N VAL A 117 -18.41 -2.02 1.15
CA VAL A 117 -17.26 -2.91 0.97
C VAL A 117 -17.54 -4.32 1.49
N VAL A 118 -18.28 -4.45 2.60
CA VAL A 118 -18.68 -5.76 3.13
C VAL A 118 -19.60 -6.51 2.17
N MET A 119 -20.58 -5.82 1.57
CA MET A 119 -21.45 -6.43 0.56
C MET A 119 -20.63 -6.98 -0.62
N GLU A 120 -19.68 -6.20 -1.14
CA GLU A 120 -18.83 -6.67 -2.25
C GLU A 120 -17.93 -7.86 -1.87
N LEU A 121 -17.40 -7.89 -0.64
CA LEU A 121 -16.63 -9.04 -0.14
C LEU A 121 -17.48 -10.31 -0.05
N GLN A 122 -18.75 -10.17 0.37
CA GLN A 122 -19.71 -11.27 0.43
C GLN A 122 -20.05 -11.78 -0.98
N ASP A 123 -20.29 -10.87 -1.92
CA ASP A 123 -20.62 -11.18 -3.32
C ASP A 123 -19.50 -11.92 -4.06
N CYS A 124 -18.25 -11.77 -3.60
CA CYS A 124 -17.09 -12.48 -4.19
C CYS A 124 -17.01 -13.97 -3.82
N ALA A 125 -17.80 -14.45 -2.86
CA ALA A 125 -17.87 -15.87 -2.46
C ALA A 125 -16.49 -16.52 -2.18
N PHE A 126 -15.60 -15.79 -1.50
CA PHE A 126 -14.26 -16.29 -1.20
C PHE A 126 -14.28 -17.47 -0.20
N PRO A 127 -13.73 -18.64 -0.53
CA PRO A 127 -13.78 -19.81 0.34
C PRO A 127 -12.90 -19.69 1.60
N LEU A 128 -11.89 -18.81 1.57
CA LEU A 128 -11.01 -18.56 2.71
C LEU A 128 -11.54 -17.46 3.64
N LEU A 129 -12.58 -16.72 3.25
CA LEU A 129 -13.15 -15.67 4.08
C LEU A 129 -14.13 -16.29 5.09
N ALA A 130 -13.60 -16.67 6.25
CA ALA A 130 -14.36 -17.34 7.30
C ALA A 130 -15.29 -16.41 8.08
N GLY A 131 -15.06 -15.10 8.01
CA GLY A 131 -15.91 -14.10 8.66
C GLY A 131 -15.47 -12.67 8.40
N ILE A 132 -16.40 -11.74 8.63
CA ILE A 132 -16.16 -10.30 8.58
C ILE A 132 -16.77 -9.70 9.86
N GLU A 133 -15.97 -8.95 10.61
CA GLU A 133 -16.40 -8.13 11.75
C GLU A 133 -16.14 -6.66 11.39
N THR A 134 -17.10 -5.76 11.62
CA THR A 134 -16.91 -4.31 11.42
C THR A 134 -17.06 -3.56 12.73
N SER A 135 -16.33 -2.46 12.90
CA SER A 135 -16.47 -1.59 14.06
C SER A 135 -15.93 -0.18 13.76
N ASP A 136 -16.34 0.79 14.57
CA ASP A 136 -15.71 2.10 14.70
C ASP A 136 -14.89 2.25 16.00
N ASP A 137 -14.79 1.19 16.80
CA ASP A 137 -13.98 1.13 18.01
C ASP A 137 -12.74 0.24 17.78
N PRO A 138 -11.51 0.78 17.89
CA PRO A 138 -10.29 -0.01 17.75
C PRO A 138 -10.19 -1.16 18.77
N LYS A 139 -10.81 -1.04 19.96
CA LYS A 139 -10.82 -2.12 20.97
C LYS A 139 -11.55 -3.36 20.47
N VAL A 140 -12.67 -3.15 19.77
CA VAL A 140 -13.46 -4.22 19.18
C VAL A 140 -12.73 -4.77 17.95
N ALA A 141 -12.26 -3.90 17.06
CA ALA A 141 -11.60 -4.30 15.82
C ALA A 141 -10.28 -5.05 16.03
N PHE A 142 -9.53 -4.75 17.10
CA PHE A 142 -8.26 -5.43 17.39
C PHE A 142 -8.39 -6.64 18.31
N ARG A 143 -9.61 -6.97 18.78
CA ARG A 143 -9.84 -8.09 19.70
C ARG A 143 -9.39 -9.42 19.09
N GLY A 144 -8.31 -9.97 19.65
CA GLY A 144 -7.69 -11.22 19.24
C GLY A 144 -7.03 -11.16 17.86
N ALA A 145 -6.77 -9.97 17.30
CA ALA A 145 -6.14 -9.82 16.00
C ALA A 145 -4.71 -10.39 16.02
N ASN A 146 -4.39 -11.28 15.08
CA ASN A 146 -3.05 -11.83 14.90
C ASN A 146 -2.23 -10.96 13.94
N GLN A 147 -2.87 -10.32 12.98
CA GLN A 147 -2.21 -9.50 11.97
C GLN A 147 -2.97 -8.19 11.82
N ILE A 148 -2.26 -7.07 11.76
CA ILE A 148 -2.88 -5.75 11.72
C ILE A 148 -2.26 -4.89 10.61
N PHE A 149 -3.12 -4.36 9.75
CA PHE A 149 -2.79 -3.35 8.75
C PHE A 149 -3.33 -2.00 9.21
N LEU A 150 -2.43 -1.12 9.68
CA LEU A 150 -2.79 0.26 10.04
C LEU A 150 -2.73 1.13 8.78
N VAL A 151 -3.79 1.09 7.96
CA VAL A 151 -3.89 1.85 6.70
C VAL A 151 -4.54 3.22 6.92
N GLY A 152 -5.57 3.29 7.77
CA GLY A 152 -6.28 4.51 8.07
C GLY A 152 -5.41 5.55 8.78
N SER A 153 -5.20 6.69 8.12
CA SER A 153 -4.61 7.89 8.71
C SER A 153 -5.27 9.12 8.11
N ARG A 154 -5.16 10.27 8.78
CA ARG A 154 -5.62 11.54 8.21
C ARG A 154 -4.73 11.89 7.01
N PRO A 155 -5.30 12.08 5.81
CA PRO A 155 -4.52 12.50 4.66
C PRO A 155 -4.02 13.93 4.83
N ARG A 156 -2.91 14.25 4.17
CA ARG A 156 -2.40 15.62 4.11
C ARG A 156 -3.35 16.51 3.31
N SER A 157 -3.88 17.55 3.94
CA SER A 157 -4.70 18.58 3.27
C SER A 157 -3.82 19.58 2.51
N LYS A 158 -4.40 20.27 1.52
CA LYS A 158 -3.71 21.34 0.78
C LYS A 158 -3.27 22.44 1.77
N GLY A 159 -1.98 22.79 1.76
CA GLY A 159 -1.40 23.81 2.64
C GLY A 159 -1.04 23.32 4.06
N MET A 160 -1.31 22.05 4.39
CA MET A 160 -0.91 21.48 5.68
C MET A 160 0.59 21.23 5.72
N GLU A 161 1.25 21.70 6.78
CA GLU A 161 2.68 21.44 7.00
C GLU A 161 2.92 20.01 7.49
N ARG A 162 4.14 19.50 7.32
CA ARG A 162 4.46 18.10 7.71
C ARG A 162 4.29 17.88 9.23
N ASN A 163 4.71 18.85 10.04
CA ASN A 163 4.57 18.77 11.50
C ASN A 163 3.11 18.80 11.95
N GLU A 164 2.24 19.54 11.25
CA GLU A 164 0.80 19.53 11.52
C GLU A 164 0.17 18.18 11.19
N LEU A 165 0.56 17.57 10.07
CA LEU A 165 0.11 16.22 9.70
C LEU A 165 0.49 15.20 10.76
N ILE A 166 1.72 15.28 11.28
CA ILE A 166 2.23 14.43 12.35
C ILE A 166 1.41 14.64 13.63
N ALA A 167 1.20 15.89 14.05
CA ALA A 167 0.45 16.21 15.26
C ALA A 167 -1.01 15.73 15.22
N VAL A 168 -1.65 15.77 14.04
CA VAL A 168 -3.02 15.30 13.86
C VAL A 168 -3.12 13.77 13.84
N ASN A 169 -2.13 13.08 13.27
CA ASN A 169 -2.12 11.62 13.22
C ASN A 169 -1.67 10.98 14.55
N GLY A 170 -0.78 11.62 15.30
CA GLY A 170 -0.21 11.06 16.52
C GLY A 170 -1.24 10.49 17.51
N PRO A 171 -2.29 11.24 17.90
CA PRO A 171 -3.33 10.73 18.80
C PRO A 171 -4.07 9.48 18.29
N ILE A 172 -4.22 9.33 16.97
CA ILE A 172 -4.83 8.13 16.37
C ILE A 172 -3.96 6.91 16.67
N PHE A 173 -2.65 7.03 16.48
CA PHE A 173 -1.71 5.93 16.69
C PHE A 173 -1.39 5.68 18.16
N VAL A 174 -1.53 6.68 19.04
CA VAL A 174 -1.57 6.49 20.50
C VAL A 174 -2.73 5.57 20.87
N GLY A 175 -3.94 5.90 20.42
CA GLY A 175 -5.14 5.10 20.71
C GLY A 175 -5.06 3.69 20.13
N GLN A 176 -4.57 3.56 18.89
CA GLN A 176 -4.38 2.26 18.26
C GLN A 176 -3.30 1.42 18.97
N GLY A 177 -2.18 2.00 19.38
CA GLY A 177 -1.15 1.30 20.15
C GLY A 177 -1.70 0.70 21.45
N ARG A 178 -2.44 1.50 22.23
CA ARG A 178 -3.08 1.03 23.48
C ARG A 178 -4.09 -0.08 23.21
N ALA A 179 -4.94 0.07 22.20
CA ALA A 179 -5.90 -0.97 21.83
C ALA A 179 -5.23 -2.26 21.36
N ILE A 180 -4.11 -2.18 20.64
CA ILE A 180 -3.31 -3.35 20.25
C ILE A 180 -2.78 -4.06 21.49
N GLN A 181 -2.18 -3.33 22.44
CA GLN A 181 -1.68 -3.92 23.67
C GLN A 181 -2.79 -4.62 24.48
N GLU A 182 -3.94 -3.95 24.65
CA GLU A 182 -5.02 -4.44 25.51
C GLU A 182 -5.81 -5.61 24.89
N HIS A 183 -5.92 -5.66 23.56
CA HIS A 183 -6.90 -6.52 22.91
C HIS A 183 -6.35 -7.45 21.83
N ALA A 184 -5.18 -7.19 21.24
CA ALA A 184 -4.64 -8.04 20.18
C ALA A 184 -4.15 -9.40 20.71
N ALA A 185 -3.94 -10.34 19.79
CA ALA A 185 -3.35 -11.63 20.15
C ALA A 185 -1.89 -11.48 20.58
N LYS A 186 -1.38 -12.41 21.40
CA LYS A 186 0.01 -12.40 21.87
C LYS A 186 1.04 -12.48 20.74
N ASP A 187 0.66 -13.06 19.60
CA ASP A 187 1.49 -13.21 18.42
C ASP A 187 1.24 -12.12 17.37
N VAL A 188 0.59 -11.01 17.74
CA VAL A 188 0.26 -9.91 16.83
C VAL A 188 1.48 -9.45 16.03
N PHE A 189 1.28 -9.21 14.73
CA PHE A 189 2.25 -8.55 13.86
C PHE A 189 1.59 -7.39 13.10
N VAL A 190 2.23 -6.23 13.11
CA VAL A 190 1.63 -4.95 12.69
C VAL A 190 2.44 -4.34 11.56
N VAL A 191 1.76 -3.98 10.48
CA VAL A 191 2.30 -3.11 9.42
C VAL A 191 1.54 -1.79 9.38
N THR A 192 2.29 -0.70 9.52
CA THR A 192 1.76 0.66 9.36
C THR A 192 1.97 1.13 7.93
N VAL A 193 0.87 1.49 7.28
CA VAL A 193 0.81 2.02 5.92
C VAL A 193 0.40 3.49 5.92
N GLY A 194 -0.47 3.88 6.87
CA GLY A 194 -0.95 5.25 7.00
C GLY A 194 0.17 6.24 7.30
N ASN A 195 0.27 7.31 6.51
CA ASN A 195 1.35 8.28 6.61
C ASN A 195 1.20 9.25 7.78
N PRO A 196 2.32 9.74 8.37
CA PRO A 196 3.72 9.33 8.11
C PRO A 196 4.07 7.99 8.78
N CYS A 197 4.27 6.93 8.01
CA CYS A 197 4.14 5.57 8.53
C CYS A 197 5.24 5.16 9.53
N ASN A 198 6.49 5.63 9.34
CA ASN A 198 7.57 5.37 10.31
C ASN A 198 7.24 5.95 11.68
N THR A 199 6.86 7.23 11.72
CA THR A 199 6.54 7.95 12.96
C THR A 199 5.24 7.44 13.58
N ASN A 200 4.23 7.13 12.77
CA ASN A 200 3.00 6.50 13.24
C ASN A 200 3.24 5.12 13.86
N ALA A 201 4.09 4.28 13.24
CA ALA A 201 4.48 2.99 13.81
C ALA A 201 5.30 3.15 15.10
N PHE A 202 6.18 4.16 15.16
CA PHE A 202 6.92 4.49 16.37
C PHE A 202 5.99 4.87 17.53
N ILE A 203 4.99 5.73 17.29
CA ILE A 203 4.00 6.14 18.30
C ILE A 203 3.19 4.94 18.78
N ALA A 204 2.67 4.11 17.86
CA ALA A 204 1.91 2.92 18.21
C ALA A 204 2.74 1.94 19.05
N MET A 205 4.00 1.70 18.66
CA MET A 205 4.94 0.87 19.41
C MET A 205 5.21 1.41 20.81
N LYS A 206 5.42 2.73 20.95
CA LYS A 206 5.69 3.37 22.24
C LYS A 206 4.49 3.34 23.19
N ASN A 207 3.28 3.31 22.65
CA ASN A 207 2.04 3.20 23.41
C ASN A 207 1.57 1.74 23.60
N ALA A 208 2.43 0.77 23.28
CA ALA A 208 2.20 -0.67 23.49
C ALA A 208 3.44 -1.36 24.11
N PRO A 209 3.97 -0.87 25.25
CA PRO A 209 5.22 -1.37 25.84
C PRO A 209 5.22 -2.87 26.21
N GLU A 210 4.06 -3.50 26.43
CA GLU A 210 3.95 -4.93 26.72
C GLU A 210 4.00 -5.81 25.45
N VAL A 211 3.83 -5.21 24.27
CA VAL A 211 3.98 -5.88 22.99
C VAL A 211 5.44 -5.77 22.54
N PRO A 212 6.11 -6.87 22.17
CA PRO A 212 7.50 -6.80 21.74
C PRO A 212 7.68 -5.80 20.58
N ARG A 213 8.65 -4.88 20.70
CA ARG A 213 8.90 -3.83 19.70
C ARG A 213 9.02 -4.36 18.27
N SER A 214 9.57 -5.57 18.11
CA SER A 214 9.74 -6.25 16.82
C SER A 214 8.44 -6.61 16.10
N ARG A 215 7.28 -6.49 16.76
CA ARG A 215 5.96 -6.68 16.16
C ARG A 215 5.46 -5.47 15.39
N PHE A 216 6.05 -4.29 15.59
CA PHE A 216 5.66 -3.06 14.90
C PHE A 216 6.61 -2.76 13.76
N THR A 217 6.05 -2.58 12.56
CA THR A 217 6.80 -2.24 11.36
C THR A 217 6.08 -1.15 10.57
N ALA A 218 6.81 -0.41 9.73
CA ALA A 218 6.21 0.48 8.73
C ALA A 218 6.61 0.09 7.31
N MET A 219 5.75 0.39 6.36
CA MET A 219 5.87 -0.13 4.99
C MET A 219 6.71 0.76 4.09
N THR A 220 7.94 0.33 3.80
CA THR A 220 8.81 0.89 2.75
C THR A 220 8.93 -0.04 1.52
N ARG A 221 8.17 -1.13 1.53
CA ARG A 221 8.12 -2.12 0.43
C ARG A 221 7.66 -1.53 -0.90
N LEU A 222 6.76 -0.54 -0.88
CA LEU A 222 6.32 0.12 -2.12
C LEU A 222 7.48 0.87 -2.78
N ASP A 223 8.33 1.50 -1.98
CA ASP A 223 9.49 2.22 -2.48
C ASP A 223 10.52 1.25 -3.06
N GLN A 224 10.75 0.12 -2.39
CA GLN A 224 11.58 -0.96 -2.92
C GLN A 224 11.03 -1.46 -4.26
N ASN A 225 9.74 -1.77 -4.34
CA ASN A 225 9.11 -2.26 -5.56
C ASN A 225 9.22 -1.22 -6.70
N ARG A 226 9.10 0.08 -6.40
CA ARG A 226 9.30 1.17 -7.37
C ARG A 226 10.75 1.26 -7.83
N ALA A 227 11.69 1.15 -6.91
CA ALA A 227 13.13 1.20 -7.19
C ALA A 227 13.56 0.00 -8.08
N VAL A 228 13.09 -1.21 -7.75
CA VAL A 228 13.27 -2.42 -8.55
C VAL A 228 12.74 -2.21 -9.98
N ALA A 229 11.53 -1.67 -10.11
CA ALA A 229 10.94 -1.41 -11.42
C ALA A 229 11.77 -0.40 -12.24
N GLN A 230 12.31 0.65 -11.63
CA GLN A 230 13.15 1.63 -12.34
C GLN A 230 14.48 1.03 -12.82
N LEU A 231 15.14 0.19 -12.01
CA LEU A 231 16.34 -0.53 -12.45
C LEU A 231 16.06 -1.53 -13.57
N ALA A 232 14.97 -2.29 -13.45
CA ALA A 232 14.53 -3.22 -14.48
C ALA A 232 14.29 -2.50 -15.82
N LEU A 233 13.60 -1.36 -15.80
CA LEU A 233 13.35 -0.52 -16.97
C LEU A 233 14.65 0.04 -17.57
N LYS A 234 15.55 0.59 -16.75
CA LYS A 234 16.84 1.15 -17.22
C LYS A 234 17.71 0.10 -17.89
N THR A 235 17.70 -1.13 -17.39
CA THR A 235 18.59 -2.22 -17.84
C THR A 235 17.95 -3.13 -18.89
N GLY A 236 16.64 -2.99 -19.15
CA GLY A 236 15.89 -3.88 -20.03
C GLY A 236 15.80 -5.32 -19.50
N LYS A 237 15.96 -5.54 -18.20
CA LYS A 237 15.91 -6.85 -17.54
C LYS A 237 14.57 -7.06 -16.83
N PRO A 238 14.13 -8.31 -16.61
CA PRO A 238 12.92 -8.57 -15.83
C PRO A 238 13.11 -8.13 -14.38
N VAL A 239 12.02 -7.73 -13.70
CA VAL A 239 12.06 -7.32 -12.28
C VAL A 239 12.63 -8.39 -11.36
N SER A 240 12.44 -9.67 -11.70
CA SER A 240 12.98 -10.81 -10.97
C SER A 240 14.51 -10.94 -11.04
N ALA A 241 15.16 -10.24 -11.97
CA ALA A 241 16.61 -10.20 -12.06
C ALA A 241 17.25 -9.15 -11.14
N VAL A 242 16.45 -8.29 -10.48
CA VAL A 242 16.96 -7.30 -9.54
C VAL A 242 16.98 -7.91 -8.13
N GLU A 243 18.16 -7.94 -7.53
CA GLU A 243 18.42 -8.59 -6.24
C GLU A 243 19.05 -7.59 -5.27
N ASN A 244 18.83 -7.80 -3.96
CA ASN A 244 19.45 -7.05 -2.86
C ASN A 244 19.26 -5.52 -2.88
N LEU A 245 18.28 -5.01 -3.64
CA LEU A 245 17.92 -3.60 -3.59
C LEU A 245 17.11 -3.30 -2.33
N ILE A 246 17.63 -2.39 -1.51
CA ILE A 246 17.07 -2.04 -0.20
C ILE A 246 16.84 -0.54 -0.11
N ILE A 247 15.74 -0.15 0.55
CA ILE A 247 15.45 1.22 0.92
C ILE A 247 15.92 1.46 2.35
N TYR A 248 16.72 2.50 2.56
CA TYR A 248 17.10 3.01 3.86
C TYR A 248 16.31 4.27 4.21
N GLY A 249 15.92 4.42 5.48
CA GLY A 249 15.34 5.66 5.99
C GLY A 249 13.85 5.70 6.24
N ASN A 250 13.33 6.93 6.12
CA ASN A 250 11.93 7.26 6.24
C ASN A 250 11.16 6.88 4.97
N HIS A 251 9.88 6.55 5.10
CA HIS A 251 8.96 6.56 3.95
C HIS A 251 8.60 8.02 3.60
N SER A 252 9.50 8.68 2.88
CA SER A 252 9.37 10.08 2.47
C SER A 252 10.20 10.38 1.22
N SER A 253 10.27 11.65 0.83
CA SER A 253 11.19 12.10 -0.21
C SER A 253 12.67 12.00 0.19
N THR A 254 13.02 11.77 1.46
CA THR A 254 14.42 11.61 1.88
C THR A 254 14.92 10.18 1.79
N MET A 255 14.04 9.20 1.52
CA MET A 255 14.42 7.78 1.42
C MET A 255 15.62 7.55 0.49
N PHE A 256 16.41 6.52 0.79
CA PHE A 256 17.57 6.16 0.00
C PHE A 256 17.47 4.72 -0.55
N PRO A 257 17.19 4.55 -1.86
CA PRO A 257 17.35 3.27 -2.55
C PRO A 257 18.83 2.95 -2.77
N ASP A 258 19.37 2.03 -1.99
CA ASP A 258 20.76 1.61 -2.04
C ASP A 258 21.05 0.74 -3.26
N PHE A 259 21.41 1.41 -4.36
CA PHE A 259 21.80 0.76 -5.61
C PHE A 259 23.21 0.16 -5.55
N ALA A 260 24.07 0.55 -4.61
CA ALA A 260 25.46 0.10 -4.59
C ALA A 260 25.59 -1.36 -4.16
N ASN A 261 24.73 -1.81 -3.24
CA ASN A 261 24.65 -3.19 -2.79
C ASN A 261 23.66 -4.06 -3.61
N ALA A 262 22.95 -3.45 -4.56
CA ALA A 262 22.02 -4.15 -5.44
C ALA A 262 22.73 -4.84 -6.62
N LYS A 263 22.09 -5.89 -7.15
CA LYS A 263 22.52 -6.59 -8.37
C LYS A 263 21.40 -6.62 -9.40
N VAL A 264 21.77 -6.69 -10.67
CA VAL A 264 20.87 -6.95 -11.79
C VAL A 264 21.47 -8.06 -12.65
N ALA A 265 20.78 -9.20 -12.75
CA ALA A 265 21.22 -10.39 -13.47
C ALA A 265 22.66 -10.83 -13.09
N GLY A 266 22.95 -10.85 -11.78
CA GLY A 266 24.25 -11.25 -11.22
C GLY A 266 25.35 -10.18 -11.28
N GLN A 267 25.16 -9.10 -12.02
CA GLN A 267 26.10 -7.96 -12.09
C GLN A 267 25.73 -6.89 -11.06
N SER A 268 26.70 -6.08 -10.60
CA SER A 268 26.36 -4.94 -9.74
C SER A 268 25.41 -3.99 -10.47
N ALA A 269 24.44 -3.40 -9.75
CA ALA A 269 23.47 -2.50 -10.39
C ALA A 269 24.16 -1.26 -11.00
N VAL A 270 25.30 -0.82 -10.44
CA VAL A 270 26.13 0.25 -10.99
C VAL A 270 26.67 -0.11 -12.38
N GLN A 271 27.25 -1.31 -12.53
CA GLN A 271 27.74 -1.79 -13.82
C GLN A 271 26.59 -2.03 -14.81
N ALA A 272 25.52 -2.69 -14.35
CA ALA A 272 24.37 -3.01 -15.21
C ALA A 272 23.65 -1.76 -15.73
N ALA A 273 23.55 -0.70 -14.92
CA ALA A 273 22.99 0.57 -15.36
C ALA A 273 23.92 1.35 -16.30
N GLY A 274 25.24 1.13 -16.19
CA GLY A 274 26.27 1.79 -16.99
C GLY A 274 26.37 3.31 -16.77
N ASP A 275 25.74 3.84 -15.71
CA ASP A 275 25.46 5.27 -15.56
C ASP A 275 25.29 5.66 -14.08
N ALA A 276 26.41 5.93 -13.42
CA ALA A 276 26.44 6.29 -12.00
C ALA A 276 25.77 7.64 -11.71
N ALA A 277 25.87 8.60 -12.64
CA ALA A 277 25.24 9.91 -12.49
C ALA A 277 23.71 9.79 -12.52
N TRP A 278 23.17 8.91 -13.37
CA TRP A 278 21.76 8.58 -13.36
C TRP A 278 21.29 7.98 -12.03
N LEU A 279 22.07 7.04 -11.47
CA LEU A 279 21.77 6.41 -10.18
C LEU A 279 21.74 7.41 -9.01
N GLN A 280 22.66 8.38 -8.99
CA GLN A 280 22.77 9.36 -7.91
C GLN A 280 21.81 10.54 -8.05
N GLY A 281 21.21 10.77 -9.23
CA GLY A 281 20.32 11.89 -9.48
C GLY A 281 18.94 11.46 -9.99
N PRO A 282 18.75 11.34 -11.32
CA PRO A 282 17.46 10.98 -11.93
C PRO A 282 16.75 9.79 -11.30
N TYR A 283 17.46 8.68 -11.02
CA TYR A 283 16.90 7.49 -10.39
C TYR A 283 16.27 7.79 -9.03
N LEU A 284 17.03 8.45 -8.13
CA LEU A 284 16.53 8.84 -6.82
C LEU A 284 15.29 9.74 -6.94
N LYS A 285 15.40 10.78 -7.77
CA LYS A 285 14.32 11.76 -7.97
C LYS A 285 13.04 11.11 -8.50
N THR A 286 13.16 10.20 -9.45
CA THR A 286 12.00 9.48 -10.00
C THR A 286 11.28 8.66 -8.93
N ILE A 287 11.99 7.98 -8.05
CA ILE A 287 11.38 7.16 -6.99
C ILE A 287 10.73 8.05 -5.93
N GLN A 288 11.44 9.10 -5.48
CA GLN A 288 10.94 10.11 -4.53
C GLN A 288 9.66 10.79 -5.03
N GLN A 289 9.56 11.04 -6.33
CA GLN A 289 8.41 11.73 -6.96
C GLN A 289 7.38 10.76 -7.55
N ARG A 290 7.56 9.43 -7.40
CA ARG A 290 6.72 8.45 -8.10
C ARG A 290 5.25 8.52 -7.71
N GLY A 291 4.97 8.80 -6.43
CA GLY A 291 3.60 9.00 -5.95
C GLY A 291 2.91 10.19 -6.63
N ALA A 292 3.60 11.32 -6.73
CA ALA A 292 3.09 12.53 -7.38
C ALA A 292 2.84 12.31 -8.87
N ALA A 293 3.77 11.66 -9.58
CA ALA A 293 3.61 11.34 -11.00
C ALA A 293 2.39 10.42 -11.26
N ILE A 294 2.08 9.49 -10.35
CA ILE A 294 0.89 8.64 -10.47
C ILE A 294 -0.39 9.45 -10.26
N ILE A 295 -0.39 10.37 -9.27
CA ILE A 295 -1.53 11.26 -9.02
C ILE A 295 -1.79 12.16 -10.22
N GLU A 296 -0.74 12.75 -10.79
CA GLU A 296 -0.82 13.58 -12.00
C GLU A 296 -1.42 12.80 -13.17
N ALA A 297 -0.97 11.56 -13.40
CA ALA A 297 -1.43 10.74 -14.50
C ALA A 297 -2.86 10.19 -14.34
N ARG A 298 -3.28 9.84 -13.11
CA ARG A 298 -4.55 9.14 -12.84
C ARG A 298 -5.64 10.00 -12.20
N GLY A 299 -5.29 11.17 -11.68
CA GLY A 299 -6.16 11.96 -10.80
C GLY A 299 -6.41 11.33 -9.43
N ALA A 300 -5.73 10.22 -9.10
CA ALA A 300 -5.95 9.45 -7.88
C ALA A 300 -4.64 8.87 -7.35
N SER A 301 -4.60 8.59 -6.05
CA SER A 301 -3.43 7.98 -5.41
C SER A 301 -3.12 6.57 -5.93
N SER A 302 -1.89 6.11 -5.69
CA SER A 302 -1.38 4.79 -6.08
C SER A 302 -1.92 3.65 -5.19
N ALA A 303 -3.24 3.58 -5.01
CA ALA A 303 -3.87 2.68 -4.04
C ALA A 303 -3.55 1.20 -4.30
N ALA A 304 -3.72 0.73 -5.54
CA ALA A 304 -3.51 -0.68 -5.89
C ALA A 304 -2.06 -1.15 -5.66
N SER A 305 -1.06 -0.32 -6.01
CA SER A 305 0.34 -0.68 -5.78
C SER A 305 0.74 -0.57 -4.30
N ALA A 306 0.15 0.35 -3.53
CA ALA A 306 0.32 0.37 -2.08
C ALA A 306 -0.27 -0.87 -1.41
N ALA A 307 -1.47 -1.29 -1.79
CA ALA A 307 -2.08 -2.53 -1.31
C ALA A 307 -1.23 -3.77 -1.68
N ALA A 308 -0.70 -3.81 -2.90
CA ALA A 308 0.21 -4.88 -3.31
C ALA A 308 1.49 -4.92 -2.46
N ALA A 309 2.10 -3.77 -2.17
CA ALA A 309 3.25 -3.70 -1.30
C ALA A 309 2.95 -4.12 0.15
N ALA A 310 1.74 -3.81 0.65
CA ALA A 310 1.31 -4.22 1.99
C ALA A 310 1.12 -5.74 2.08
N ILE A 311 0.50 -6.35 1.05
CA ILE A 311 0.43 -7.81 0.89
C ILE A 311 1.84 -8.39 0.86
N ASP A 312 2.73 -7.87 0.03
CA ASP A 312 4.09 -8.39 -0.10
C ASP A 312 4.87 -8.33 1.21
N HIS A 313 4.75 -7.21 1.96
CA HIS A 313 5.38 -7.01 3.28
C HIS A 313 4.91 -8.07 4.28
N MET A 314 3.60 -8.27 4.40
CA MET A 314 3.02 -9.21 5.37
C MET A 314 3.22 -10.66 4.94
N ARG A 315 3.16 -10.95 3.63
CA ARG A 315 3.46 -12.27 3.06
C ARG A 315 4.89 -12.68 3.36
N ASP A 316 5.86 -11.80 3.12
CA ASP A 316 7.26 -12.08 3.41
C ASP A 316 7.49 -12.22 4.93
N ALA A 317 6.82 -11.43 5.78
CA ALA A 317 6.85 -11.62 7.23
C ALA A 317 6.24 -12.96 7.68
N TRP A 318 5.19 -13.44 7.00
CA TRP A 318 4.48 -14.67 7.35
C TRP A 318 5.19 -15.93 6.89
N PHE A 319 5.67 -15.97 5.64
CA PHE A 319 6.30 -17.14 5.04
C PHE A 319 7.83 -17.14 5.13
N GLY A 320 8.42 -15.97 5.38
CA GLY A 320 9.86 -15.77 5.31
C GLY A 320 10.33 -15.44 3.89
N THR A 321 11.56 -14.90 3.81
CA THR A 321 12.17 -14.47 2.55
C THR A 321 13.24 -15.43 2.02
N GLY A 322 13.52 -16.51 2.76
CA GLY A 322 14.69 -17.35 2.50
C GLY A 322 15.97 -16.53 2.64
N GLU A 323 16.86 -16.60 1.65
CA GLU A 323 18.10 -15.81 1.65
C GLU A 323 17.87 -14.34 1.23
N ARG A 324 16.75 -14.03 0.57
CA ARG A 324 16.43 -12.69 0.06
C ARG A 324 16.30 -11.70 1.21
N CYS A 325 16.68 -10.45 0.93
CA CYS A 325 16.47 -9.31 1.81
C CYS A 325 15.34 -8.43 1.25
N VAL A 326 14.56 -7.85 2.15
CA VAL A 326 13.48 -6.89 1.84
C VAL A 326 13.62 -5.65 2.71
N SER A 327 13.01 -4.56 2.26
CA SER A 327 12.98 -3.29 2.97
C SER A 327 11.78 -3.28 3.90
N MET A 328 12.05 -3.11 5.19
CA MET A 328 11.02 -2.89 6.21
C MET A 328 11.53 -1.80 7.14
N ALA A 329 10.67 -0.83 7.47
CA ALA A 329 10.96 0.05 8.58
C ALA A 329 10.68 -0.69 9.89
N VAL A 330 11.74 -0.89 10.66
CA VAL A 330 11.73 -1.65 11.90
C VAL A 330 12.43 -0.86 13.01
N PRO A 331 12.21 -1.18 14.29
CA PRO A 331 12.97 -0.57 15.37
C PRO A 331 14.45 -0.96 15.23
N SER A 332 15.31 0.03 15.03
CA SER A 332 16.76 -0.19 14.93
C SER A 332 17.30 -0.89 16.18
N ASP A 333 18.35 -1.69 15.98
CA ASP A 333 19.17 -2.35 17.01
C ASP A 333 20.57 -1.70 17.14
N GLY A 334 20.79 -0.52 16.53
CA GLY A 334 22.10 0.12 16.41
C GLY A 334 22.83 -0.19 15.10
N SER A 335 22.31 -1.12 14.28
CA SER A 335 22.91 -1.47 12.99
C SER A 335 23.09 -0.24 12.10
N TYR A 336 24.23 -0.22 11.38
CA TYR A 336 24.60 0.86 10.47
C TYR A 336 24.73 2.25 11.11
N GLY A 337 24.87 2.32 12.45
CA GLY A 337 24.97 3.58 13.19
C GLY A 337 23.63 4.28 13.39
N ILE A 338 22.51 3.60 13.11
CA ILE A 338 21.17 4.14 13.34
C ILE A 338 20.80 3.97 14.82
N PRO A 339 20.46 5.05 15.57
CA PRO A 339 20.16 4.96 16.99
C PRO A 339 19.10 3.91 17.33
N ASP A 340 19.32 3.11 18.39
CA ASP A 340 18.41 2.05 18.82
C ASP A 340 16.98 2.57 19.00
N GLY A 341 16.00 1.79 18.56
CA GLY A 341 14.58 2.09 18.68
C GLY A 341 14.05 3.07 17.62
N THR A 342 14.91 3.70 16.81
CA THR A 342 14.47 4.49 15.65
C THR A 342 13.72 3.59 14.67
N MET A 343 12.49 3.96 14.30
CA MET A 343 11.72 3.23 13.28
C MET A 343 12.26 3.57 11.89
N PHE A 344 13.18 2.75 11.38
CA PHE A 344 14.01 3.07 10.21
C PHE A 344 14.00 1.92 9.20
N SER A 345 13.86 2.23 7.90
CA SER A 345 13.94 1.22 6.84
C SER A 345 15.33 0.60 6.78
N LEU A 346 15.41 -0.70 6.91
CA LEU A 346 16.66 -1.47 6.95
C LEU A 346 16.54 -2.73 6.09
N PRO A 347 17.68 -3.36 5.72
CA PRO A 347 17.67 -4.66 5.08
C PRO A 347 17.22 -5.72 6.08
N VAL A 348 16.08 -6.34 5.83
CA VAL A 348 15.49 -7.35 6.71
C VAL A 348 15.39 -8.69 6.01
N ARG A 349 15.73 -9.75 6.72
CA ARG A 349 15.40 -11.13 6.35
C ARG A 349 14.29 -11.63 7.25
N CYS A 350 13.18 -12.06 6.65
CA CYS A 350 12.07 -12.64 7.38
C CYS A 350 12.28 -14.14 7.54
N LYS A 351 12.14 -14.65 8.75
CA LYS A 351 12.22 -16.08 9.10
C LYS A 351 10.85 -16.77 9.06
N GLY A 352 9.77 -16.00 8.87
CA GLY A 352 8.39 -16.46 8.89
C GLY A 352 7.71 -16.22 10.24
N LYS A 353 6.37 -16.30 10.24
CA LYS A 353 5.51 -16.08 11.42
C LYS A 353 5.84 -14.79 12.20
N GLY A 354 6.13 -13.72 11.46
CA GLY A 354 6.45 -12.40 12.02
C GLY A 354 7.83 -12.31 12.68
N GLN A 355 8.68 -13.33 12.55
CA GLN A 355 10.07 -13.29 12.98
C GLN A 355 10.96 -12.76 11.87
N TRP A 356 11.90 -11.89 12.21
CA TRP A 356 12.81 -11.26 11.26
C TRP A 356 14.13 -10.87 11.93
N GLU A 357 15.15 -10.60 11.11
CA GLU A 357 16.43 -10.07 11.55
C GLU A 357 16.93 -8.98 10.60
N ILE A 358 17.63 -7.98 11.14
CA ILE A 358 18.37 -7.01 10.33
C ILE A 358 19.60 -7.72 9.75
N VAL A 359 19.72 -7.70 8.44
CA VAL A 359 20.87 -8.25 7.74
C VAL A 359 22.03 -7.27 7.87
N LYS A 360 23.22 -7.79 8.17
CA LYS A 360 24.45 -7.00 8.37
C LYS A 360 25.38 -7.18 7.18
N GLY A 361 26.38 -6.30 7.05
CA GLY A 361 27.46 -6.44 6.08
C GLY A 361 27.33 -5.62 4.80
N ALA A 362 26.27 -4.82 4.64
CA ALA A 362 26.20 -3.83 3.57
C ALA A 362 27.27 -2.74 3.77
N SER A 363 27.95 -2.35 2.69
CA SER A 363 28.95 -1.29 2.72
C SER A 363 28.37 0.00 2.17
N HIS A 364 28.64 1.13 2.84
CA HIS A 364 28.16 2.44 2.44
C HIS A 364 29.34 3.39 2.21
N ASP A 365 29.44 3.93 0.99
CA ASP A 365 30.39 4.98 0.64
C ASP A 365 29.98 6.35 1.24
N ALA A 366 30.73 7.41 0.91
CA ALA A 366 30.43 8.75 1.41
C ALA A 366 29.06 9.27 0.94
N PHE A 367 28.64 8.92 -0.28
CA PHE A 367 27.36 9.34 -0.84
C PHE A 367 26.19 8.66 -0.11
N ALA A 368 26.25 7.33 0.04
CA ALA A 368 25.26 6.56 0.78
C ALA A 368 25.17 7.01 2.25
N LYS A 369 26.30 7.23 2.92
CA LYS A 369 26.33 7.75 4.30
C LYS A 369 25.66 9.11 4.43
N ALA A 370 25.91 10.03 3.49
CA ALA A 370 25.27 11.34 3.48
C ALA A 370 23.74 11.22 3.30
N LYS A 371 23.28 10.36 2.39
CA LYS A 371 21.85 10.12 2.16
C LYS A 371 21.15 9.46 3.36
N ILE A 372 21.81 8.49 3.99
CA ILE A 372 21.33 7.85 5.23
C ILE A 372 21.25 8.87 6.37
N ALA A 373 22.23 9.76 6.50
CA ALA A 373 22.21 10.83 7.51
C ALA A 373 21.07 11.84 7.26
N GLU A 374 20.81 12.21 6.00
CA GLU A 374 19.71 13.11 5.62
C GLU A 374 18.34 12.56 6.06
N THR A 375 18.05 11.30 5.75
CA THR A 375 16.78 10.67 6.11
C THR A 375 16.67 10.35 7.61
N LEU A 376 17.79 10.04 8.28
CA LEU A 376 17.82 9.90 9.73
C LEU A 376 17.50 11.21 10.43
N LYS A 377 18.05 12.33 9.93
CA LYS A 377 17.79 13.65 10.50
C LYS A 377 16.31 14.01 10.42
N GLU A 378 15.65 13.73 9.28
CA GLU A 378 14.20 13.93 9.15
C GLU A 378 13.43 13.11 10.20
N LEU A 379 13.75 11.84 10.39
CA LEU A 379 13.09 11.00 11.40
C LEU A 379 13.33 11.49 12.84
N GLN A 380 14.52 12.01 13.14
CA GLN A 380 14.81 12.62 14.44
C GLN A 380 13.98 13.89 14.68
N ASP A 381 13.79 14.69 13.64
CA ASP A 381 12.93 15.88 13.71
C ASP A 381 11.46 15.50 13.89
N GLU A 382 10.97 14.50 13.18
CA GLU A 382 9.62 13.97 13.38
C GLU A 382 9.41 13.40 14.79
N ALA A 383 10.40 12.64 15.30
CA ALA A 383 10.36 12.07 16.64
C ALA A 383 10.33 13.17 17.73
N ALA A 384 11.02 14.29 17.52
CA ALA A 384 11.00 15.42 18.43
C ALA A 384 9.60 16.07 18.51
N VAL A 385 8.86 16.14 17.39
CA VAL A 385 7.49 16.68 17.35
C VAL A 385 6.50 15.82 18.15
N VAL A 386 6.72 14.51 18.23
CA VAL A 386 5.80 13.56 18.89
C VAL A 386 6.28 13.05 20.24
N LYS A 387 7.33 13.66 20.79
CA LYS A 387 7.97 13.22 22.03
C LYS A 387 6.96 13.07 23.17
N ASP A 388 6.06 14.03 23.32
CA ASP A 388 5.06 14.06 24.40
C ASP A 388 3.99 12.96 24.27
N LEU A 389 3.87 12.33 23.10
CA LEU A 389 2.95 11.22 22.84
C LEU A 389 3.58 9.84 23.14
N CYS A 390 4.89 9.79 23.41
CA CYS A 390 5.68 8.55 23.41
C CYS A 390 6.42 8.29 24.74
N ASN A 391 6.01 8.97 25.82
CA ASN A 391 6.63 8.89 27.15
C ASN A 391 6.24 7.63 27.93
#